data_AF-A0A7S0Q4A2-F1
#
_entry.id   AF-A0A7S0Q4A2-F1
#
_cell.length_a   1.000
_cell.length_b   1.000
_cell.length_c   1.000
_cell.angle_alpha   90.00
_cell.angle_beta   90.00
_cell.angle_gamma   90.00
#
_symmetry.space_group_name_H-M   'P 1'
#
loop_
_entity.id
_entity.type
_entity.pdbx_description
1 polymer ?
#
loop_
_entity_poly.entity_id
_entity_poly.type
_entity_poly.pdbx_seq_one_letter_code
_entity_poly.pdbx_strand_id
1 'polypeptide(L)'
;EGYAVELPLGERQEIGSDSFRADERRGLAVIQDAVFVLVAGGLGERLGYGGIKVALPTETLTEATFLETYVSAIRAMQEKGDGTREVQLVIMTSDDTHELTKAVLERNGYFGLSTSQLHLVKQA
;
A
#
# COMPACT_ATOMS: atom_id res chain seq x y z
N GLU A 1 16.15 -8.58 -31.15
CA GLU A 1 16.94 -7.37 -30.86
C GLU A 1 16.76 -7.05 -29.38
N GLY A 2 17.85 -6.94 -28.64
CA GLY A 2 17.85 -6.91 -27.17
C GLY A 2 17.74 -5.50 -26.62
N TYR A 3 17.11 -5.37 -25.45
CA TYR A 3 17.13 -4.14 -24.67
C TYR A 3 18.51 -3.93 -24.05
N ALA A 4 19.09 -2.75 -24.24
CA ALA A 4 20.26 -2.32 -23.47
C ALA A 4 19.80 -1.86 -22.09
N VAL A 5 20.31 -2.48 -21.03
CA VAL A 5 20.03 -2.07 -19.65
C VAL A 5 21.04 -1.02 -19.24
N GLU A 6 20.57 0.19 -18.94
CA GLU A 6 21.36 1.23 -18.29
C GLU A 6 20.90 1.35 -16.83
N LEU A 7 21.84 1.33 -15.90
CA LEU A 7 21.55 1.55 -14.48
C LEU A 7 21.62 3.07 -14.24
N PRO A 8 20.49 3.75 -13.98
CA PRO A 8 20.53 5.16 -13.64
C PRO A 8 21.28 5.36 -12.33
N LEU A 9 22.02 6.46 -12.22
CA LEU A 9 22.58 6.90 -10.95
C LEU A 9 21.42 7.38 -10.07
N GLY A 10 21.13 6.61 -9.01
CA GLY A 10 20.18 7.02 -7.99
C GLY A 10 20.76 8.12 -7.11
N GLU A 11 19.91 9.00 -6.61
CA GLU A 11 20.27 9.99 -5.59
C GLU A 11 19.61 9.65 -4.25
N ARG A 12 20.35 9.86 -3.16
CA ARG A 12 19.77 9.85 -1.82
C ARG A 12 19.47 11.28 -1.42
N GLN A 13 18.20 11.63 -1.37
CA GLN A 13 17.78 12.95 -0.93
C GLN A 13 17.76 13.06 0.60
N GLU A 14 18.10 14.25 1.09
CA GLU A 14 17.93 14.62 2.49
C GLU A 14 16.47 14.98 2.75
N ILE A 15 15.86 14.34 3.76
CA ILE A 15 14.47 14.58 4.13
C ILE A 15 14.29 16.06 4.51
N GLY A 16 13.31 16.72 3.88
CA GLY A 16 12.99 18.13 4.14
C GLY A 16 13.83 19.16 3.36
N SER A 17 14.81 18.72 2.57
CA SER A 17 15.51 19.60 1.61
C SER A 17 14.57 20.15 0.53
N ASP A 18 15.03 21.17 -0.20
CA ASP A 18 14.23 21.77 -1.28
C ASP A 18 14.01 20.81 -2.45
N SER A 19 14.98 19.93 -2.75
CA SER A 19 14.82 18.87 -3.75
C SER A 19 13.77 17.85 -3.31
N PHE A 20 13.84 17.40 -2.05
CA PHE A 20 12.84 16.49 -1.46
C PHE A 20 11.42 17.05 -1.54
N ARG A 21 11.22 18.30 -1.12
CA ARG A 21 9.91 18.95 -1.21
C ARG A 21 9.45 19.15 -2.65
N ALA A 22 10.39 19.39 -3.58
CA ALA A 22 10.06 19.50 -4.99
C ALA A 22 9.62 18.15 -5.57
N ASP A 23 10.25 17.05 -5.18
CA ASP A 23 9.85 15.68 -5.54
C ASP A 23 8.52 15.27 -4.92
N GLU A 24 8.27 15.58 -3.65
CA GLU A 24 6.97 15.34 -3.01
C GLU A 24 5.84 16.04 -3.77
N ARG A 25 6.04 17.30 -4.19
CA ARG A 25 5.06 18.02 -5.02
C ARG A 25 4.85 17.35 -6.37
N ARG A 26 5.91 16.88 -7.02
CA ARG A 26 5.80 16.17 -8.31
C ARG A 26 5.04 14.86 -8.15
N GLY A 27 5.33 14.08 -7.10
CA GLY A 27 4.65 12.84 -6.79
C GLY A 27 3.17 13.04 -6.50
N LEU A 28 2.82 14.04 -5.68
CA LEU A 28 1.43 14.38 -5.38
C LEU A 28 0.66 14.84 -6.63
N ALA A 29 1.32 15.52 -7.58
CA ALA A 29 0.68 15.93 -8.83
C ALA A 29 0.26 14.76 -9.73
N VAL A 30 0.86 13.57 -9.55
CA VAL A 30 0.58 12.36 -10.36
C VAL A 30 -0.03 11.23 -9.54
N ILE A 31 -0.34 11.45 -8.25
CA ILE A 31 -0.76 10.38 -7.34
C ILE A 31 -2.08 9.72 -7.77
N GLN A 32 -2.92 10.48 -8.44
CA GLN A 32 -4.21 10.05 -8.99
C GLN A 32 -4.08 9.22 -10.27
N ASP A 33 -2.89 9.19 -10.87
CA ASP A 33 -2.53 8.32 -12.00
C ASP A 33 -1.76 7.07 -11.54
N ALA A 34 -1.53 6.92 -10.23
CA ALA A 34 -0.78 5.81 -9.66
C ALA A 34 -1.71 4.70 -9.16
N VAL A 35 -1.21 3.47 -9.21
CA VAL A 35 -1.82 2.29 -8.59
C VAL A 35 -0.82 1.68 -7.63
N PHE A 36 -1.26 1.41 -6.40
CA PHE A 36 -0.46 0.73 -5.39
C PHE A 36 -0.74 -0.76 -5.43
N VAL A 37 0.31 -1.58 -5.48
CA VAL A 37 0.21 -3.04 -5.46
C VAL A 37 0.90 -3.57 -4.20
N LEU A 38 0.12 -4.16 -3.29
CA LEU A 38 0.60 -4.79 -2.07
C LEU A 38 0.68 -6.30 -2.26
N VAL A 39 1.86 -6.88 -2.02
CA VAL A 39 2.09 -8.33 -2.08
C VAL A 39 1.88 -8.93 -0.68
N ALA A 40 0.73 -9.55 -0.45
CA ALA A 40 0.25 -10.05 0.85
C ALA A 40 -0.07 -11.55 0.87
N GLY A 41 0.70 -12.37 0.15
CA GLY A 41 0.50 -13.83 0.07
C GLY A 41 1.02 -14.65 1.27
N GLY A 42 1.68 -14.02 2.24
CA GLY A 42 2.38 -14.74 3.32
C GLY A 42 1.66 -14.72 4.67
N LEU A 43 1.66 -15.86 5.35
CA LEU A 43 1.32 -15.98 6.77
C LEU A 43 2.46 -15.51 7.68
N GLY A 44 2.11 -15.14 8.92
CA GLY A 44 3.03 -14.64 9.94
C GLY A 44 3.77 -15.71 10.77
N GLU A 45 3.72 -16.98 10.39
CA GLU A 45 4.14 -18.09 11.25
C GLU A 45 5.62 -18.00 11.68
N ARG A 46 6.52 -17.63 10.75
CA ARG A 46 7.94 -17.43 11.07
C ARG A 46 8.20 -16.26 12.02
N LEU A 47 7.23 -15.35 12.15
CA LEU A 47 7.24 -14.25 13.10
C LEU A 47 6.56 -14.64 14.43
N GLY A 48 6.10 -15.89 14.57
CA GLY A 48 5.33 -16.34 15.73
C GLY A 48 3.87 -15.88 15.73
N TYR A 49 3.33 -15.45 14.59
CA TYR A 49 1.97 -14.92 14.46
C TYR A 49 1.09 -15.83 13.62
N GLY A 50 -0.01 -16.33 14.20
CA GLY A 50 -0.92 -17.29 13.56
C GLY A 50 -1.89 -16.71 12.53
N GLY A 51 -1.71 -15.45 12.11
CA GLY A 51 -2.55 -14.78 11.12
C GLY A 51 -1.79 -14.33 9.88
N ILE A 52 -2.46 -13.56 9.04
CA ILE A 52 -1.85 -12.92 7.86
C ILE A 52 -0.88 -11.82 8.31
N LYS A 53 0.28 -11.69 7.64
CA LYS A 53 1.28 -10.68 8.03
C LYS A 53 0.74 -9.25 8.06
N VAL A 54 -0.17 -8.92 7.15
CA VAL A 54 -0.73 -7.56 7.05
C VAL A 54 -1.67 -7.21 8.20
N ALA A 55 -2.09 -8.19 9.02
CA ALA A 55 -2.87 -7.98 10.24
C ALA A 55 -1.99 -7.85 11.49
N LEU A 56 -0.66 -7.93 11.36
CA LEU A 56 0.24 -7.61 12.46
C LEU A 56 0.17 -6.11 12.79
N PRO A 57 0.19 -5.74 14.08
CA PRO A 57 0.34 -4.35 14.48
C PRO A 57 1.72 -3.82 14.06
N THR A 58 1.75 -2.58 13.58
CA THR A 58 2.99 -1.87 13.23
C THR A 58 3.69 -1.28 14.44
N GLU A 59 2.92 -1.00 15.48
CA GLU A 59 3.34 -0.41 16.75
C GLU A 59 2.36 -0.86 17.86
N THR A 60 2.69 -0.63 19.13
CA THR A 60 1.93 -1.16 20.28
C THR A 60 1.10 -0.11 21.03
N LEU A 61 1.08 1.14 20.56
CA LEU A 61 0.31 2.21 21.18
C LEU A 61 -1.13 2.24 20.64
N THR A 62 -1.29 2.23 19.32
CA THR A 62 -2.61 2.17 18.67
C THR A 62 -2.98 0.77 18.18
N GLU A 63 -1.98 -0.11 18.09
CA GLU A 63 -2.08 -1.45 17.51
C GLU A 63 -2.54 -1.43 16.05
N ALA A 64 -2.30 -0.31 15.34
CA ALA A 64 -2.68 -0.15 13.95
C ALA A 64 -1.94 -1.19 13.09
N THR A 65 -2.72 -1.97 12.34
CA THR A 65 -2.16 -3.06 11.53
C THR A 65 -1.41 -2.53 10.30
N PHE A 66 -0.50 -3.32 9.73
CA PHE A 66 0.16 -2.95 8.46
C PHE A 66 -0.85 -2.60 7.37
N LEU A 67 -1.94 -3.38 7.25
CA LEU A 67 -3.00 -3.12 6.29
C LEU A 67 -3.67 -1.76 6.53
N GLU A 68 -4.00 -1.46 7.78
CA GLU A 68 -4.57 -0.16 8.17
C GLU A 68 -3.63 0.99 7.88
N THR A 69 -2.33 0.85 8.18
CA THR A 69 -1.31 1.87 7.91
C THR A 69 -1.20 2.16 6.41
N TYR A 70 -1.16 1.12 5.57
CA TYR A 70 -1.10 1.30 4.11
C TYR A 70 -2.36 1.97 3.56
N VAL A 71 -3.53 1.52 4.00
CA VAL A 71 -4.80 2.11 3.59
C VAL A 71 -4.89 3.58 4.04
N SER A 72 -4.48 3.88 5.27
CA SER A 72 -4.47 5.25 5.80
C SER A 72 -3.53 6.17 5.01
N ALA A 73 -2.37 5.67 4.60
CA ALA A 73 -1.45 6.41 3.74
C ALA A 73 -2.07 6.71 2.37
N ILE A 74 -2.74 5.74 1.76
CA ILE A 74 -3.44 5.91 0.46
C ILE A 74 -4.56 6.94 0.59
N ARG A 75 -5.35 6.89 1.66
CA ARG A 75 -6.38 7.90 1.94
C ARG A 75 -5.78 9.30 2.08
N ALA A 76 -4.70 9.44 2.86
CA ALA A 76 -4.04 10.73 3.02
C ALA A 76 -3.45 11.26 1.70
N MET A 77 -2.93 10.37 0.85
CA MET A 77 -2.46 10.71 -0.49
C MET A 77 -3.61 11.16 -1.41
N GLN A 78 -4.74 10.47 -1.37
CA GLN A 78 -5.95 10.84 -2.10
C GLN A 78 -6.48 12.21 -1.65
N GLU A 79 -6.55 12.46 -0.34
CA GLU A 79 -7.00 13.73 0.26
C GLU A 79 -6.08 14.91 -0.10
N LYS A 80 -4.78 14.66 -0.27
CA LYS A 80 -3.78 15.67 -0.70
C LYS A 80 -3.67 15.83 -2.21
N GLY A 81 -4.23 14.92 -2.99
CA GLY A 81 -4.28 14.99 -4.45
C GLY A 81 -5.31 16.01 -4.94
N ASP A 82 -5.63 15.95 -6.24
CA ASP A 82 -6.64 16.84 -6.85
C ASP A 82 -8.10 16.44 -6.55
N GLY A 83 -8.32 15.26 -5.94
CA GLY A 83 -9.63 14.73 -5.59
C GLY A 83 -10.50 14.31 -6.78
N THR A 84 -9.97 14.28 -8.00
CA THR A 84 -10.73 13.97 -9.22
C THR A 84 -11.01 12.47 -9.38
N ARG A 85 -10.14 11.63 -8.81
CA ARG A 85 -10.17 10.17 -8.93
C ARG A 85 -9.84 9.52 -7.58
N GLU A 86 -10.04 8.21 -7.53
CA GLU A 86 -9.65 7.40 -6.37
C GLU A 86 -8.28 6.78 -6.61
N VAL A 87 -7.39 6.84 -5.60
CA VAL A 87 -6.07 6.20 -5.67
C VAL A 87 -6.26 4.68 -5.48
N GLN A 88 -5.93 3.91 -6.51
CA GLN A 88 -6.26 2.48 -6.54
C GLN A 88 -5.28 1.64 -5.71
N LEU A 89 -5.82 0.66 -4.99
CA LEU A 89 -5.07 -0.36 -4.25
C LEU A 89 -5.39 -1.76 -4.78
N VAL A 90 -4.36 -2.49 -5.17
CA VAL A 90 -4.42 -3.91 -5.47
C VAL A 90 -3.70 -4.68 -4.37
N ILE A 91 -4.32 -5.69 -3.79
CA ILE A 91 -3.69 -6.58 -2.83
C ILE A 91 -3.62 -7.97 -3.44
N MET A 92 -2.40 -8.40 -3.74
CA MET A 92 -2.13 -9.76 -4.15
C MET A 92 -2.14 -10.67 -2.92
N THR A 93 -2.92 -11.75 -2.96
CA THR A 93 -3.10 -12.72 -1.87
C THR A 93 -2.76 -14.14 -2.36
N SER A 94 -2.66 -15.10 -1.43
CA SER A 94 -2.53 -16.53 -1.72
C SER A 94 -3.80 -17.27 -1.28
N ASP A 95 -3.86 -18.59 -1.53
CA ASP A 95 -4.95 -19.43 -0.99
C ASP A 95 -5.06 -19.31 0.54
N ASP A 96 -3.92 -19.25 1.24
CA ASP A 96 -3.87 -19.16 2.69
C ASP A 96 -4.29 -17.78 3.23
N THR A 97 -4.14 -16.71 2.43
CA THR A 97 -4.37 -15.34 2.91
C THR A 97 -5.62 -14.67 2.35
N HIS A 98 -6.25 -15.18 1.29
CA HIS A 98 -7.34 -14.49 0.59
C HIS A 98 -8.55 -14.22 1.47
N GLU A 99 -9.18 -15.27 2.00
CA GLU A 99 -10.39 -15.13 2.83
C GLU A 99 -10.11 -14.39 4.14
N LEU A 100 -8.93 -14.62 4.74
CA LEU A 100 -8.50 -13.91 5.94
C LEU A 100 -8.33 -12.41 5.67
N THR A 101 -7.72 -12.03 4.55
CA THR A 101 -7.54 -10.62 4.15
C THR A 101 -8.89 -9.97 3.89
N LYS A 102 -9.79 -10.65 3.17
CA LYS A 102 -11.14 -10.15 2.92
C LYS A 102 -11.91 -9.93 4.22
N ALA A 103 -11.87 -10.89 5.15
CA ALA A 103 -12.52 -10.78 6.45
C ALA A 103 -11.95 -9.62 7.30
N VAL A 104 -10.63 -9.34 7.21
CA VAL A 104 -10.01 -8.17 7.86
C VAL A 104 -10.51 -6.86 7.28
N LEU A 105 -10.65 -6.78 5.96
CA LEU A 105 -11.16 -5.57 5.30
C LEU A 105 -12.62 -5.33 5.65
N GLU A 106 -13.47 -6.35 5.52
CA GLU A 106 -14.91 -6.24 5.77
C GLU A 106 -15.22 -5.86 7.23
N ARG A 107 -14.57 -6.53 8.22
CA ARG A 107 -14.83 -6.23 9.64
C ARG A 107 -14.43 -4.81 10.05
N ASN A 108 -13.50 -4.19 9.32
CA ASN A 108 -13.01 -2.84 9.59
C ASN A 108 -13.60 -1.79 8.63
N GLY A 109 -14.64 -2.14 7.86
CA GLY A 109 -15.25 -1.21 6.90
C GLY A 109 -14.25 -0.68 5.87
N TYR A 110 -13.35 -1.54 5.39
CA TYR A 110 -12.27 -1.23 4.45
C TYR A 110 -11.37 -0.07 4.91
N PHE A 111 -11.31 0.19 6.21
CA PHE A 111 -10.58 1.30 6.84
C PHE A 111 -10.92 2.67 6.21
N GLY A 112 -12.15 2.81 5.69
CA GLY A 112 -12.65 4.03 5.06
C GLY A 112 -12.33 4.19 3.57
N LEU A 113 -11.72 3.21 2.90
CA LEU A 113 -11.66 3.21 1.43
C LEU A 113 -12.99 2.80 0.83
N SER A 114 -13.29 3.33 -0.37
CA SER A 114 -14.37 2.79 -1.18
C SER A 114 -14.04 1.36 -1.63
N THR A 115 -15.06 0.50 -1.69
CA THR A 115 -14.90 -0.86 -2.20
C THR A 115 -14.61 -0.90 -3.71
N SER A 116 -14.86 0.20 -4.44
CA SER A 116 -14.51 0.34 -5.86
C SER A 116 -13.01 0.51 -6.12
N GLN A 117 -12.25 1.01 -5.15
CA GLN A 117 -10.82 1.32 -5.31
C GLN A 117 -9.88 0.28 -4.70
N LEU A 118 -10.42 -0.78 -4.07
CA LEU A 118 -9.63 -1.87 -3.49
C LEU A 118 -9.93 -3.20 -4.20
N HIS A 119 -8.88 -3.79 -4.78
CA HIS A 119 -8.98 -5.00 -5.59
C HIS A 119 -8.16 -6.14 -4.95
N LEU A 120 -8.82 -7.23 -4.57
CA LEU A 120 -8.13 -8.45 -4.15
C LEU A 120 -7.84 -9.32 -5.38
N VAL A 121 -6.57 -9.62 -5.62
CA VAL A 121 -6.13 -10.54 -6.67
C VAL A 121 -5.49 -11.75 -5.99
N LYS A 122 -6.07 -12.92 -6.16
CA LYS A 122 -5.44 -14.16 -5.68
C LYS A 122 -4.41 -14.62 -6.71
N GLN A 123 -3.19 -14.91 -6.26
CA GLN A 123 -2.17 -15.47 -7.13
C GLN A 123 -2.59 -16.88 -7.60
N ALA A 124 -2.20 -17.24 -8.82
CA ALA A 124 -2.45 -18.55 -9.40
C ALA A 124 -1.51 -19.62 -8.84
#